data_AF-A0A6N9V2A7-F1
#
_entry.id   AF-A0A6N9V2A7-F1
#
_cell.length_a   1.000
_cell.length_b   1.000
_cell.length_c   1.000
_cell.angle_alpha   90.00
_cell.angle_beta   90.00
_cell.angle_gamma   90.00
#
_symmetry.space_group_name_H-M   'P 1'
#
loop_
_entity.id
_entity.type
_entity.pdbx_description
1 polymer ?
#
loop_
_entity_poly.entity_id
_entity_poly.type
_entity_poly.pdbx_seq_one_letter_code
_entity_poly.pdbx_strand_id
1 'polypeptide(L)'
;MEQSSTSALLQGTVLDLASDVVSALRSGDHVRAGSTLTGGGIGEGVARAAVRVLGADTLLPSVLLGVEPGPGQLAVFKDAVAAHPPRDDAAPAVVWSHWAMTRALRRTGPSPDGPPSDDTGAEPDARWLDGAGWQFLTHQLAVLAPLALPGEECAVTRVARG
;
A
#
# COMPACT_ATOMS: atom_id res chain seq x y z
N MET A 1 -1.11 29.83 -5.53
CA MET A 1 -1.64 29.03 -6.65
C MET A 1 -0.93 27.68 -6.78
N GLU A 2 0.38 27.60 -6.50
CA GLU A 2 1.16 26.33 -6.52
C GLU A 2 0.54 25.14 -5.76
N GLN A 3 0.02 25.34 -4.55
CA GLN A 3 -0.56 24.24 -3.75
C GLN A 3 -1.79 23.59 -4.41
N SER A 4 -2.63 24.39 -5.09
CA SER A 4 -3.81 23.87 -5.80
C SER A 4 -3.39 23.06 -7.03
N SER A 5 -2.34 23.49 -7.73
CA SER A 5 -1.79 22.76 -8.87
C SER A 5 -1.17 21.42 -8.47
N THR A 6 -0.40 21.40 -7.37
CA THR A 6 0.19 20.15 -6.84
C THR A 6 -0.88 19.18 -6.35
N SER A 7 -1.94 19.68 -5.70
CA SER A 7 -3.07 18.85 -5.25
C SER A 7 -3.81 18.21 -6.42
N ALA A 8 -4.12 18.98 -7.47
CA ALA A 8 -4.76 18.47 -8.67
C ALA A 8 -3.89 17.43 -9.39
N LEU A 9 -2.57 17.68 -9.47
CA LEU A 9 -1.62 16.73 -10.04
C LEU A 9 -1.54 15.43 -9.25
N LEU A 10 -1.53 15.51 -7.91
CA LEU A 10 -1.56 14.34 -7.05
C LEU A 10 -2.86 13.54 -7.22
N GLN A 11 -4.01 14.21 -7.26
CA GLN A 11 -5.30 13.55 -7.47
C GLN A 11 -5.34 12.80 -8.81
N GLY A 12 -4.90 13.44 -9.90
CA GLY A 12 -4.78 12.79 -11.21
C GLY A 12 -3.85 11.58 -11.15
N THR A 13 -2.68 11.73 -10.54
CA THR A 13 -1.69 10.64 -10.41
C THR A 13 -2.23 9.46 -9.60
N VAL A 14 -2.97 9.71 -8.52
CA VAL A 14 -3.61 8.67 -7.72
C VAL A 14 -4.67 7.93 -8.54
N LEU A 15 -5.48 8.66 -9.31
CA LEU A 15 -6.50 8.07 -10.17
C LEU A 15 -5.89 7.20 -11.28
N ASP A 16 -4.84 7.67 -11.93
CA ASP A 16 -4.14 6.93 -12.98
C ASP A 16 -3.51 5.65 -12.41
N LEU A 17 -2.83 5.75 -11.27
CA LEU A 17 -2.23 4.60 -10.60
C LEU A 17 -3.29 3.58 -10.14
N ALA A 18 -4.40 4.03 -9.57
CA ALA A 18 -5.51 3.14 -9.19
C ALA A 18 -6.12 2.45 -10.42
N SER A 19 -6.22 3.16 -11.55
CA SER A 19 -6.71 2.61 -12.82
C SER A 19 -5.76 1.55 -13.38
N ASP A 20 -4.45 1.78 -13.30
CA ASP A 20 -3.41 0.80 -13.67
C ASP A 20 -3.54 -0.49 -12.84
N VAL A 21 -3.69 -0.37 -11.51
CA VAL A 21 -3.89 -1.53 -10.62
C VAL A 21 -5.16 -2.30 -10.98
N VAL A 22 -6.30 -1.62 -11.13
CA VAL A 22 -7.56 -2.27 -11.49
C VAL A 22 -7.48 -2.95 -12.87
N SER A 23 -6.82 -2.31 -13.83
CA SER A 23 -6.60 -2.86 -15.16
C SER A 23 -5.74 -4.12 -15.13
N ALA A 24 -4.64 -4.09 -14.37
CA ALA A 24 -3.75 -5.24 -14.20
C ALA A 24 -4.46 -6.42 -13.52
N LEU A 25 -5.29 -6.17 -12.50
CA LEU A 25 -6.07 -7.21 -11.84
C LEU A 25 -7.14 -7.84 -12.74
N ARG A 26 -7.75 -7.05 -13.63
CA ARG A 26 -8.77 -7.54 -14.58
C ARG A 26 -8.18 -8.29 -15.77
N SER A 27 -7.03 -7.82 -16.28
CA SER A 27 -6.41 -8.35 -17.49
C SER A 27 -5.33 -9.41 -17.24
N GLY A 28 -4.77 -9.46 -16.03
CA GLY A 28 -3.56 -10.22 -15.72
C GLY A 28 -2.25 -9.55 -16.18
N ASP A 29 -2.33 -8.38 -16.83
CA ASP A 29 -1.17 -7.66 -17.35
C ASP A 29 -0.54 -6.76 -16.26
N HIS A 30 0.32 -7.37 -15.45
CA HIS A 30 1.06 -6.73 -14.35
C HIS A 30 2.11 -5.73 -14.84
N VAL A 31 2.57 -5.82 -16.10
CA VAL A 31 3.55 -4.87 -16.67
C VAL A 31 2.93 -3.46 -16.75
N ARG A 32 1.60 -3.38 -16.94
CA ARG A 32 0.88 -2.10 -16.95
C ARG A 32 0.66 -1.49 -15.57
N ALA A 33 0.72 -2.25 -14.48
CA ALA A 33 0.44 -1.76 -13.13
C ALA A 33 1.39 -0.65 -12.65
N GLY A 34 2.60 -0.58 -13.23
CA GLY A 34 3.61 0.45 -12.92
C GLY A 34 3.77 1.53 -13.99
N SER A 35 2.96 1.51 -15.06
CA SER A 35 3.12 2.38 -16.23
C SER A 35 3.12 3.85 -15.84
N THR A 36 2.14 4.28 -15.03
CA THR A 36 2.04 5.64 -14.49
C THR A 36 3.32 6.08 -13.78
N LEU A 37 3.89 5.23 -12.92
CA LEU A 37 5.09 5.56 -12.12
C LEU A 37 6.37 5.62 -12.95
N THR A 38 6.42 4.89 -14.06
CA THR A 38 7.60 4.83 -14.95
C THR A 38 7.52 5.79 -16.14
N GLY A 39 6.37 6.44 -16.35
CA GLY A 39 6.03 7.17 -17.57
C GLY A 39 6.80 8.47 -17.83
N GLY A 40 7.71 8.90 -16.94
CA GLY A 40 8.55 10.10 -17.10
C GLY A 40 7.73 11.39 -17.19
N GLY A 41 7.70 12.18 -16.12
CA GLY A 41 6.98 13.47 -16.12
C GLY A 41 6.23 13.77 -14.82
N ILE A 42 6.04 12.77 -13.97
CA ILE A 42 5.55 12.96 -12.61
C ILE A 42 6.74 13.37 -11.74
N GLY A 43 6.61 14.46 -10.99
CA GLY A 43 7.62 14.83 -10.00
C GLY A 43 7.76 13.73 -8.94
N GLU A 44 9.00 13.38 -8.57
CA GLU A 44 9.30 12.27 -7.64
C GLU A 44 8.46 12.32 -6.35
N GLY A 45 8.28 13.52 -5.78
CA GLY A 45 7.45 13.73 -4.60
C GLY A 45 5.96 13.41 -4.80
N VAL A 46 5.41 13.66 -6.00
CA VAL A 46 4.01 13.35 -6.33
C VAL A 46 3.84 11.85 -6.54
N ALA A 47 4.76 11.20 -7.25
CA ALA A 47 4.75 9.75 -7.43
C ALA A 47 4.80 9.03 -6.07
N ARG A 48 5.71 9.48 -5.18
CA ARG A 48 5.83 8.98 -3.81
C ARG A 48 4.54 9.16 -3.01
N ALA A 49 3.93 10.34 -3.07
CA ALA A 49 2.68 10.63 -2.38
C ALA A 49 1.52 9.77 -2.91
N ALA A 50 1.43 9.56 -4.22
CA ALA A 50 0.39 8.72 -4.82
C ALA A 50 0.51 7.25 -4.38
N VAL A 51 1.72 6.70 -4.36
CA VAL A 51 1.98 5.35 -3.84
C VAL A 51 1.60 5.23 -2.37
N ARG A 52 1.83 6.27 -1.56
CA ARG A 52 1.41 6.27 -0.15
C ARG A 52 -0.11 6.29 0.01
N VAL A 53 -0.82 7.01 -0.86
CA VAL A 53 -2.29 7.07 -0.84
C VAL A 53 -2.89 5.70 -1.17
N LEU A 54 -2.36 5.04 -2.20
CA LEU A 54 -2.83 3.71 -2.60
C LEU A 54 -2.31 2.61 -1.66
N GLY A 55 -1.16 2.82 -1.05
CA GLY A 55 -0.57 1.90 -0.08
C GLY A 55 -0.15 0.57 -0.72
N ALA A 56 -0.36 -0.51 0.03
CA ALA A 56 0.01 -1.87 -0.37
C ALA A 56 -0.67 -2.34 -1.67
N ASP A 57 -1.82 -1.75 -2.03
CA ASP A 57 -2.54 -2.09 -3.26
C ASP A 57 -1.74 -1.80 -4.52
N THR A 58 -0.74 -0.91 -4.44
CA THR A 58 0.18 -0.65 -5.56
C THR A 58 0.92 -1.91 -6.01
N LEU A 59 1.21 -2.85 -5.09
CA LEU A 59 1.90 -4.11 -5.39
C LEU A 59 0.93 -5.31 -5.45
N LEU A 60 -0.37 -5.09 -5.27
CA LEU A 60 -1.39 -6.14 -5.24
C LEU A 60 -1.40 -7.00 -6.51
N PRO A 61 -1.29 -6.45 -7.75
CA PRO A 61 -1.24 -7.28 -8.95
C PRO A 61 -0.06 -8.25 -8.93
N SER A 62 1.15 -7.79 -8.58
CA SER A 62 2.34 -8.62 -8.47
C SER A 62 2.21 -9.71 -7.41
N VAL A 63 1.67 -9.37 -6.24
CA VAL A 63 1.45 -10.33 -5.15
C VAL A 63 0.44 -11.41 -5.55
N LEU A 64 -0.70 -11.05 -6.14
CA LEU A 64 -1.74 -12.01 -6.50
C LEU A 64 -1.37 -12.87 -7.72
N LEU A 65 -0.64 -12.29 -8.68
CA LEU A 65 -0.21 -13.01 -9.89
C LEU A 65 1.10 -13.76 -9.70
N GLY A 66 1.78 -13.59 -8.56
CA GLY A 66 3.08 -14.22 -8.28
C GLY A 66 4.18 -13.76 -9.22
N VAL A 67 4.13 -12.51 -9.70
CA VAL A 67 5.11 -11.95 -10.63
C VAL A 67 5.87 -10.79 -10.01
N GLU A 68 7.17 -10.70 -10.27
CA GLU A 68 8.02 -9.63 -9.77
C GLU A 68 7.54 -8.24 -10.27
N PRO A 69 7.40 -7.23 -9.39
CA PRO A 69 7.10 -5.87 -9.82
C PRO A 69 8.22 -5.31 -10.71
N GLY A 70 7.86 -4.43 -11.64
CA GLY A 70 8.85 -3.73 -12.46
C GLY A 70 9.85 -2.93 -11.60
N PRO A 71 11.15 -2.85 -11.97
CA PRO A 71 12.18 -2.26 -11.12
C PRO A 71 11.93 -0.79 -10.77
N GLY A 72 11.36 -0.02 -11.70
CA GLY A 72 10.99 1.39 -11.46
C GLY A 72 9.84 1.53 -10.45
N GLN A 73 8.78 0.74 -10.60
CA GLN A 73 7.67 0.69 -9.64
C GLN A 73 8.18 0.30 -8.25
N LEU A 74 9.01 -0.74 -8.17
CA LEU A 74 9.59 -1.19 -6.91
C LEU A 74 10.50 -0.14 -6.26
N ALA A 75 11.28 0.60 -7.06
CA ALA A 75 12.12 1.68 -6.56
C ALA A 75 11.29 2.82 -5.93
N VAL A 76 10.24 3.28 -6.61
CA VAL A 76 9.34 4.33 -6.09
C VAL A 76 8.61 3.84 -4.83
N PHE A 77 8.19 2.57 -4.79
CA PHE A 77 7.54 2.02 -3.60
C PHE A 77 8.50 1.94 -2.40
N LYS A 78 9.73 1.47 -2.60
CA LYS A 78 10.77 1.43 -1.54
C LYS A 78 11.05 2.82 -1.00
N ASP A 79 11.19 3.79 -1.90
CA ASP A 79 11.42 5.18 -1.55
C ASP A 79 10.23 5.80 -0.78
N ALA A 80 8.99 5.49 -1.17
CA ALA A 80 7.79 5.91 -0.46
C ALA A 80 7.68 5.35 0.95
N VAL A 81 8.06 4.09 1.17
CA VAL A 81 8.13 3.51 2.52
C VAL A 81 9.23 4.19 3.33
N ALA A 82 10.45 4.34 2.78
CA ALA A 82 11.60 4.87 3.52
C ALA A 82 11.45 6.34 3.92
N ALA A 83 10.90 7.19 3.05
CA ALA A 83 10.84 8.63 3.28
C ALA A 83 9.83 9.07 4.35
N HIS A 84 8.93 8.16 4.74
CA HIS A 84 7.66 8.52 5.35
C HIS A 84 7.22 7.55 6.47
N PRO A 85 8.11 7.23 7.44
CA PRO A 85 7.71 6.44 8.60
C PRO A 85 6.57 7.15 9.36
N PRO A 86 5.62 6.40 9.96
CA PRO A 86 4.64 6.98 10.86
C PRO A 86 5.33 7.72 12.00
N ARG A 87 4.78 8.86 12.41
CA ARG A 87 5.16 9.52 13.66
C ARG A 87 4.61 8.74 14.84
N ASP A 88 5.19 8.94 16.02
CA ASP A 88 4.73 8.29 17.26
C ASP A 88 3.26 8.59 17.61
N ASP A 89 2.75 9.74 17.15
CA ASP A 89 1.37 10.21 17.33
C ASP A 89 0.48 9.98 16.09
N ALA A 90 0.95 9.21 15.11
CA ALA A 90 0.20 8.96 13.89
C ALA A 90 -1.12 8.23 14.18
N ALA A 91 -2.16 8.60 13.42
CA ALA A 91 -3.45 7.91 13.49
C ALA A 91 -3.28 6.40 13.20
N PRO A 92 -4.09 5.52 13.82
CA PRO A 92 -3.97 4.07 13.64
C PRO A 92 -3.93 3.63 12.17
N ALA A 93 -4.83 4.11 11.31
CA ALA A 93 -4.82 3.76 9.89
C ALA A 93 -3.50 4.10 9.18
N VAL A 94 -2.77 5.14 9.60
CA VAL A 94 -1.48 5.50 9.02
C VAL A 94 -0.41 4.47 9.39
N VAL A 95 -0.37 4.06 10.67
CA VAL A 95 0.57 3.04 11.15
C VAL A 95 0.30 1.70 10.47
N TRP A 96 -0.97 1.30 10.40
CA TRP A 96 -1.41 0.05 9.77
C TRP A 96 -1.18 0.03 8.26
N SER A 97 -1.46 1.14 7.56
CA SER A 97 -1.18 1.25 6.12
C SER A 97 0.31 1.18 5.83
N HIS A 98 1.14 1.88 6.61
CA HIS A 98 2.60 1.79 6.46
C HIS A 98 3.12 0.37 6.72
N TRP A 99 2.64 -0.29 7.78
CA TRP A 99 2.97 -1.68 8.06
C TRP A 99 2.59 -2.62 6.91
N ALA A 100 1.41 -2.41 6.30
CA ALA A 100 0.96 -3.16 5.13
C ALA A 100 1.93 -2.99 3.94
N MET A 101 2.39 -1.75 3.69
CA MET A 101 3.35 -1.46 2.63
C MET A 101 4.70 -2.15 2.87
N THR A 102 5.24 -2.09 4.09
CA THR A 102 6.48 -2.79 4.44
C THR A 102 6.35 -4.30 4.26
N ARG A 103 5.18 -4.86 4.60
CA ARG A 103 4.89 -6.28 4.40
C ARG A 103 4.80 -6.65 2.91
N ALA A 104 4.16 -5.81 2.09
CA ALA A 104 4.08 -6.01 0.64
C ALA A 104 5.48 -6.05 0.00
N LEU A 105 6.40 -5.16 0.39
CA LEU A 105 7.79 -5.18 -0.10
C LEU A 105 8.51 -6.51 0.16
N ARG A 106 8.32 -7.08 1.36
CA ARG A 106 8.94 -8.36 1.71
C ARG A 106 8.41 -9.51 0.86
N ARG A 107 7.12 -9.51 0.50
CA ARG A 107 6.54 -10.55 -0.38
C ARG A 107 7.07 -10.49 -1.81
N THR A 108 7.38 -9.28 -2.29
CA THR A 108 7.91 -9.07 -3.64
C THR A 108 9.43 -9.20 -3.73
N GLY A 109 10.12 -9.36 -2.58
CA GLY A 109 11.55 -9.63 -2.57
C GLY A 109 11.88 -11.05 -3.06
N PRO A 110 13.13 -11.32 -3.46
CA PRO A 110 13.54 -12.69 -3.79
C PRO A 110 13.25 -13.57 -2.59
N SER A 111 12.43 -14.61 -2.78
CA SER A 111 12.22 -15.64 -1.78
C SER A 111 13.53 -16.41 -1.67
N PRO A 112 14.33 -16.28 -0.60
CA PRO A 112 15.33 -17.31 -0.35
C PRO A 112 14.53 -18.57 -0.04
N ASP A 113 15.00 -19.75 -0.44
CA ASP A 113 14.41 -21.07 -0.13
C ASP A 113 14.42 -21.41 1.39
N GLY A 114 14.13 -20.42 2.25
CA GLY A 114 13.98 -20.53 3.69
C GLY A 114 12.55 -20.23 4.10
N PRO A 115 12.12 -20.71 5.29
CA PRO A 115 10.83 -20.36 5.84
C PRO A 115 10.67 -18.84 5.87
N PRO A 116 9.45 -18.30 5.64
CA PRO A 116 9.21 -16.87 5.71
C PRO A 116 9.79 -16.37 7.03
N SER A 117 10.67 -15.37 6.98
CA SER A 117 11.28 -14.83 8.19
C SER A 117 10.14 -14.37 9.09
N ASP A 118 10.02 -15.00 10.26
CA ASP A 118 9.00 -14.70 11.27
C ASP A 118 9.19 -13.31 11.91
N ASP A 119 10.21 -12.58 11.45
CA ASP A 119 10.43 -11.15 11.66
C ASP A 119 9.44 -10.32 10.82
N THR A 120 8.15 -10.65 10.97
CA THR A 120 7.08 -9.70 10.69
C THR A 120 7.28 -8.59 11.70
N GLY A 121 7.96 -7.51 11.32
CA GLY A 121 8.13 -6.35 12.20
C GLY A 121 6.84 -6.10 12.97
N ALA A 122 6.98 -5.97 14.30
CA ALA A 122 5.89 -6.21 15.24
C ALA A 122 4.57 -5.62 14.76
N GLU A 123 3.54 -6.47 14.74
CA GLU A 123 2.18 -6.05 14.39
C GLU A 123 1.81 -4.78 15.19
N PRO A 124 1.26 -3.73 14.55
CA PRO A 124 0.90 -2.51 15.26
C PRO A 124 -0.15 -2.77 16.34
N ASP A 125 -0.20 -1.90 17.36
CA ASP A 125 -1.22 -2.01 18.40
C ASP A 125 -2.63 -1.94 17.78
N ALA A 126 -3.44 -2.94 18.15
CA ALA A 126 -4.79 -3.12 17.67
C ALA A 126 -5.84 -2.78 18.74
N ARG A 127 -5.44 -2.43 19.97
CA ARG A 127 -6.34 -2.13 21.10
C ARG A 127 -7.34 -1.00 20.83
N TRP A 128 -7.04 -0.13 19.86
CA TRP A 128 -7.99 0.88 19.39
C TRP A 128 -9.28 0.28 18.80
N LEU A 129 -9.25 -0.98 18.36
CA LEU A 129 -10.41 -1.71 17.84
C LEU A 129 -11.42 -2.04 18.95
N ASP A 130 -10.95 -2.34 20.17
CA ASP A 130 -11.79 -2.86 21.26
C ASP A 130 -12.83 -1.85 21.77
N GLY A 131 -12.53 -0.56 21.66
CA GLY A 131 -13.38 0.54 22.13
C GLY A 131 -13.93 1.43 21.02
N ALA A 132 -13.66 1.12 19.74
CA ALA A 132 -14.06 1.96 18.63
C ALA A 132 -15.58 1.94 18.40
N GLY A 133 -16.20 3.12 18.33
CA GLY A 133 -17.57 3.24 17.82
C GLY A 133 -17.67 2.78 16.36
N TRP A 134 -18.82 2.22 15.97
CA TRP A 134 -19.00 1.59 14.65
C TRP A 134 -18.71 2.53 13.46
N GLN A 135 -19.00 3.84 13.60
CA GLN A 135 -18.71 4.83 12.54
C GLN A 135 -17.20 4.97 12.33
N PHE A 136 -16.45 5.10 13.42
CA PHE A 136 -15.00 5.23 13.38
C PHE A 136 -14.38 3.96 12.81
N LEU A 137 -14.83 2.80 13.30
CA LEU A 137 -14.36 1.50 12.83
C LEU A 137 -14.59 1.32 11.32
N THR A 138 -15.79 1.64 10.83
CA THR A 138 -16.12 1.53 9.39
C THR A 138 -15.18 2.40 8.55
N HIS A 139 -14.92 3.63 8.99
CA HIS A 139 -14.00 4.53 8.29
C HIS A 139 -12.57 3.99 8.27
N GLN A 140 -12.05 3.53 9.42
CA GLN A 140 -10.70 2.96 9.48
C GLN A 140 -10.58 1.70 8.60
N LEU A 141 -11.56 0.79 8.64
CA LEU A 141 -11.55 -0.43 7.83
C LEU A 141 -11.61 -0.13 6.32
N ALA A 142 -12.34 0.90 5.90
CA ALA A 142 -12.33 1.32 4.49
C ALA A 142 -10.94 1.77 4.03
N VAL A 143 -10.20 2.49 4.89
CA VAL A 143 -8.80 2.91 4.61
C VAL A 143 -7.84 1.72 4.65
N LEU A 144 -8.16 0.70 5.46
CA LEU A 144 -7.34 -0.49 5.67
C LEU A 144 -7.75 -1.69 4.81
N ALA A 145 -8.61 -1.50 3.82
CA ALA A 145 -8.95 -2.52 2.83
C ALA A 145 -7.74 -3.23 2.19
N PRO A 146 -6.58 -2.56 1.95
CA PRO A 146 -5.37 -3.23 1.44
C PRO A 146 -4.82 -4.35 2.33
N LEU A 147 -5.24 -4.44 3.60
CA LEU A 147 -4.86 -5.54 4.50
C LEU A 147 -5.57 -6.86 4.20
N ALA A 148 -6.68 -6.83 3.45
CA ALA A 148 -7.56 -7.99 3.22
C ALA A 148 -7.07 -8.94 2.11
N LEU A 149 -5.76 -9.14 2.03
CA LEU A 149 -5.14 -10.05 1.06
C LEU A 149 -5.46 -11.52 1.38
N PRO A 150 -5.71 -12.38 0.38
CA PRO A 150 -5.94 -13.81 0.61
C PRO A 150 -4.75 -14.47 1.33
N GLY A 151 -5.05 -15.27 2.37
CA GLY A 151 -4.03 -15.94 3.19
C GLY A 151 -3.36 -15.03 4.22
N GLU A 152 -3.80 -13.77 4.35
CA GLU A 152 -3.28 -12.85 5.36
C GLU A 152 -4.10 -12.85 6.64
N GLU A 153 -3.37 -12.85 7.75
CA GLU A 153 -3.91 -12.74 9.10
C GLU A 153 -3.19 -11.61 9.82
N CYS A 154 -3.98 -10.69 10.34
CA CYS A 154 -3.59 -9.63 11.26
C CYS A 154 -4.78 -9.33 12.19
N ALA A 155 -4.54 -8.63 13.30
CA ALA A 155 -5.52 -8.28 14.31
C ALA A 155 -6.72 -7.55 13.70
N VAL A 156 -6.48 -6.66 12.73
CA VAL A 156 -7.56 -5.97 11.99
C VAL A 156 -8.41 -6.97 11.20
N THR A 157 -7.80 -7.88 10.44
CA THR A 157 -8.55 -8.89 9.68
C THR A 157 -9.27 -9.91 10.56
N ARG A 158 -8.73 -10.24 11.75
CA ARG A 158 -9.38 -11.12 12.72
C ARG A 158 -10.65 -10.48 13.26
N VAL A 159 -10.56 -9.23 13.72
CA VAL A 159 -11.73 -8.47 14.21
C VAL A 159 -12.78 -8.28 13.11
N ALA A 160 -12.35 -8.05 11.86
CA ALA A 160 -13.27 -7.91 10.73
C ALA A 160 -14.06 -9.19 10.40
N ARG A 161 -13.58 -10.37 10.82
CA ARG A 161 -14.26 -11.67 10.59
C ARG A 161 -15.22 -12.06 11.72
N GLY A 162 -15.05 -11.53 12.93
CA GLY A 162 -15.89 -11.82 14.10
C GLY A 162 -15.12 -12.45 15.24
#